data_AF-A0A838PDE3-F1
#
_entry.id   AF-A0A838PDE3-F1
#
_cell.length_a   1.000
_cell.length_b   1.000
_cell.length_c   1.000
_cell.angle_alpha   90.00
_cell.angle_beta   90.00
_cell.angle_gamma   90.00
#
_symmetry.space_group_name_H-M   'P 1'
#
loop_
_entity.id
_entity.type
_entity.pdbx_description
1 polymer ?
#
loop_
_entity_poly.entity_id
_entity_poly.type
_entity_poly.pdbx_seq_one_letter_code
_entity_poly.pdbx_strand_id
1 'polypeptide(L)' 'MSQQSTDRPLVFSVVDDDGENVTIEISEEDYQHDLAAGIDEADTLKPGSL' A
#
# COMPACT_ATOMS: atom_id res chain seq x y z
N MET A 1 -2.30 30.61 1.05
CA MET A 1 -1.21 29.62 1.09
C MET A 1 -1.71 28.39 0.37
N SER A 2 -1.37 28.22 -0.91
CA SER A 2 -1.77 27.05 -1.69
C SER A 2 -0.86 25.89 -1.27
N GLN A 3 -1.28 25.12 -0.26
CA GLN A 3 -0.66 23.81 -0.02
C GLN A 3 -1.13 22.93 -1.18
N GLN A 4 -0.31 22.80 -2.22
CA GLN A 4 -0.40 21.65 -3.10
C GLN A 4 -0.11 20.44 -2.20
N SER A 5 -1.16 19.79 -1.71
CA SER A 5 -1.05 18.48 -1.09
C SER A 5 -0.23 17.64 -2.07
N THR A 6 0.96 17.25 -1.66
CA THR A 6 1.85 16.44 -2.49
C THR A 6 1.36 15.00 -2.38
N ASP A 7 0.10 14.79 -2.74
CA ASP A 7 -0.65 13.54 -2.66
C ASP A 7 -0.22 12.63 -3.81
N ARG A 8 1.09 12.36 -3.87
CA ARG A 8 1.63 11.43 -4.84
C ARG A 8 1.39 10.05 -4.27
N PRO A 9 0.66 9.18 -4.99
CA PRO A 9 0.44 7.82 -4.52
C PRO A 9 1.79 7.10 -4.37
N LEU A 10 1.87 6.23 -3.37
CA LEU A 10 2.96 5.28 -3.21
C LEU A 10 2.79 4.19 -4.26
N VAL A 11 3.75 4.09 -5.17
CA VAL A 11 3.71 3.15 -6.29
C VAL A 11 4.74 2.05 -6.06
N PHE A 12 4.28 0.81 -6.03
CA PHE A 12 5.11 -0.39 -5.92
C PHE A 12 5.01 -1.20 -7.20
N SER A 13 6.14 -1.74 -7.67
CA SER A 13 6.16 -2.70 -8.77
C SER A 13 6.58 -4.06 -8.22
N VAL A 14 5.72 -5.05 -8.38
CA VAL A 14 5.95 -6.43 -7.94
C VAL A 14 5.87 -7.37 -9.14
N VAL A 15 6.60 -8.47 -9.09
CA VAL A 15 6.46 -9.55 -10.07
C VAL A 15 5.53 -10.59 -9.45
N ASP A 16 4.41 -10.84 -10.11
CA ASP A 16 3.44 -11.85 -9.67
C ASP A 16 3.92 -13.28 -9.98
N ASP A 17 3.21 -14.31 -9.51
CA ASP A 17 3.61 -15.72 -9.63
C ASP A 17 3.69 -16.17 -11.10
N ASP A 18 2.88 -15.57 -11.97
CA ASP A 18 2.91 -15.75 -13.43
C ASP A 18 4.09 -15.03 -14.13
N GLY A 19 4.92 -14.29 -13.38
CA GLY A 19 6.05 -13.53 -13.91
C GLY A 19 5.66 -12.18 -14.54
N GLU A 20 4.42 -11.73 -14.35
CA GLU A 20 3.94 -10.44 -14.83
C GLU A 20 4.34 -9.32 -13.86
N ASN A 21 4.71 -8.15 -14.40
CA ASN A 21 4.98 -6.96 -13.58
C ASN A 21 3.65 -6.26 -13.27
N VAL A 22 3.25 -6.28 -12.00
CA VAL A 22 2.05 -5.64 -11.50
C VAL A 22 2.43 -4.35 -10.76
N THR A 23 1.70 -3.29 -11.03
CA THR A 23 1.85 -2.01 -10.34
C THR A 23 0.75 -1.85 -9.30
N ILE A 24 1.14 -1.60 -8.05
CA ILE A 24 0.24 -1.35 -6.93
C ILE A 24 0.36 0.12 -6.55
N GLU A 25 -0.75 0.85 -6.60
CA GLU A 25 -0.81 2.26 -6.22
C GLU A 25 -1.62 2.41 -4.92
N ILE A 26 -1.02 3.03 -3.91
CA ILE A 26 -1.62 3.23 -2.59
C ILE A 26 -1.63 4.74 -2.30
N SER A 27 -2.78 5.27 -1.87
CA SER A 27 -2.89 6.67 -1.46
C SER A 27 -2.08 6.91 -0.19
N GLU A 28 -1.49 8.10 -0.02
CA GLU A 28 -0.75 8.42 1.21
C GLU A 28 -1.67 8.38 2.44
N GLU A 29 -2.94 8.76 2.30
CA GLU A 29 -3.96 8.65 3.35
C GLU A 29 -4.20 7.20 3.79
N ASP A 30 -4.35 6.28 2.83
CA ASP A 30 -4.54 4.84 3.11
C ASP A 30 -3.32 4.26 3.83
N TYR A 31 -2.11 4.59 3.35
CA TYR A 31 -0.88 4.13 3.98
C TYR A 31 -0.72 4.62 5.42
N GLN A 32 -1.02 5.90 5.68
CA GLN A 32 -0.97 6.45 7.03
C GLN A 32 -2.07 5.87 7.92
N HIS A 33 -3.25 5.59 7.37
CA HIS A 33 -4.33 4.95 8.10
C HIS A 33 -3.96 3.51 8.49
N ASP A 34 -3.36 2.73 7.58
CA ASP A 34 -2.88 1.37 7.86
C ASP A 34 -1.74 1.35 8.89
N LEU A 35 -0.81 2.31 8.79
CA LEU A 35 0.28 2.47 9.76
C LEU A 35 -0.26 2.86 11.15
N ALA A 36 -1.23 3.79 11.20
CA ALA A 36 -1.85 4.25 12.43
C ALA A 36 -2.78 3.20 13.06
N ALA A 37 -3.40 2.36 12.23
CA ALA A 37 -4.16 1.19 12.69
C ALA A 37 -3.26 0.15 13.37
N GLY A 38 -1.93 0.29 13.29
CA GLY A 38 -0.98 -0.57 13.98
C GLY A 38 -1.19 -2.03 13.58
N ILE A 39 -1.43 -2.28 12.30
CA ILE A 39 -1.57 -3.64 11.78
C ILE A 39 -0.20 -4.29 11.97
N ASP A 40 -0.15 -5.21 12.93
CA ASP A 40 1.03 -6.02 13.21
C ASP A 40 1.49 -6.63 11.88
N GLU A 41 2.79 -6.57 11.58
CA GLU A 41 3.35 -7.10 10.32
C GLU A 41 2.97 -8.58 10.09
N ALA A 42 2.60 -9.29 11.16
CA ALA A 42 2.07 -10.65 11.12
C ALA A 42 0.63 -10.79 10.57
N ASP A 43 -0.16 -9.71 10.53
CA ASP A 43 -1.54 -9.72 10.01
C ASP A 43 -1.61 -9.32 8.53
N THR A 44 -0.68 -8.49 8.05
CA THR A 44 -0.57 -8.11 6.62
C THR A 44 -0.01 -9.23 5.74
N LEU A 45 0.63 -10.24 6.33
CA LEU A 45 1.25 -11.39 5.64
C LEU A 45 0.36 -12.65 5.58
N LYS A 46 -0.89 -12.61 6.05
CA LYS A 46 -1.77 -13.78 5.96
C LYS A 46 -2.43 -13.83 4.58
N PRO A 47 -2.19 -14.87 3.75
CA PRO A 47 -3.05 -15.11 2.60
C PRO A 47 -4.45 -15.38 3.16
N GLY A 48 -5.45 -14.62 2.67
CA GLY A 48 -6.80 -14.57 3.21
C GLY A 48 -7.27 -15.90 3.79
N SER A 49 -7.28 -15.98 5.12
CA SER A 49 -7.93 -17.08 5.83
C SER A 49 -9.28 -16.56 6.30
N LEU A 50 -10.28 -16.91 5.49
CA LEU A 50 -11.71 -17.08 5.80
C LEU A 50 -12.11 -16.97 7.28
#